data_AF-T1B0D9-F1
#
_entry.id   AF-T1B0D9-F1
#
_cell.length_a   1.000
_cell.length_b   1.000
_cell.length_c   1.000
_cell.angle_alpha   90.00
_cell.angle_beta   90.00
_cell.angle_gamma   90.00
#
_symmetry.space_group_name_H-M   'P 1'
#
loop_
_entity.id
_entity.type
_entity.pdbx_description
1 polymer ?
#
loop_
_entity_poly.entity_id
_entity_poly.type
_entity_poly.pdbx_seq_one_letter_code
_entity_poly.pdbx_strand_id
1 'polypeptide(L)'
;MAFDEYFAWGDCSEQEKALRFLLGLAPMGLHFGYLVDPASVNFAEHKVPSTIMACQICAGVAATEALKILLKRGTVLAAPYSIQFDAYRNKLARVWRPGGNRNPLQLIALQIAKRRLAKLGQGEQG
;
A
#
# COMPACT_ATOMS: atom_id res chain seq x y z
N MET A 1 8.91 -4.34 13.79
CA MET A 1 8.55 -2.91 13.78
C MET A 1 7.07 -2.81 14.04
N ALA A 2 6.64 -1.94 14.95
CA ALA A 2 5.22 -1.77 15.23
C ALA A 2 4.50 -1.11 14.04
N PHE A 3 3.17 -1.25 13.98
CA PHE A 3 2.35 -0.65 12.92
C PHE A 3 2.56 0.87 12.84
N ASP A 4 2.46 1.55 13.99
CA ASP A 4 2.60 3.01 14.06
C ASP A 4 3.98 3.49 13.62
N GLU A 5 5.03 2.73 13.93
CA GLU A 5 6.40 3.03 13.50
C GLU A 5 6.56 2.83 11.99
N TYR A 6 6.05 1.72 11.45
CA TYR A 6 6.22 1.37 10.04
C TYR A 6 5.45 2.33 9.13
N PHE A 7 4.18 2.59 9.45
CA PHE A 7 3.35 3.49 8.66
C PHE A 7 3.56 4.96 9.01
N ALA A 8 4.32 5.25 10.07
CA ALA A 8 4.37 6.58 10.68
C ALA A 8 2.94 7.07 10.95
N TRP A 9 2.11 6.28 11.64
CA TRP A 9 0.67 6.54 11.74
C TRP A 9 0.38 7.88 12.42
N GLY A 10 0.74 8.02 13.70
CA GLY A 10 0.71 9.28 14.47
C GLY A 10 -0.62 10.05 14.42
N ASP A 11 -0.59 11.28 14.95
CA ASP A 11 -1.72 12.21 14.85
C ASP A 11 -1.63 13.02 13.55
N CYS A 12 -2.09 12.43 12.46
CA CYS A 12 -2.29 13.12 11.18
C CYS A 12 -3.73 12.98 10.70
N SER A 13 -4.12 13.78 9.70
CA SER A 13 -5.47 13.72 9.13
C SER A 13 -5.75 12.35 8.50
N GLU A 14 -7.03 11.97 8.41
CA GLU A 14 -7.43 10.69 7.82
C GLU A 14 -6.93 10.51 6.38
N GLN A 15 -6.93 11.59 5.59
CA GLN A 15 -6.39 11.58 4.23
C GLN A 15 -4.88 11.30 4.23
N GLU A 16 -4.14 11.83 5.20
CA GLU A 16 -2.71 11.57 5.33
C GLU A 16 -2.43 10.15 5.83
N LYS A 17 -3.22 9.63 6.76
CA LYS A 17 -3.18 8.22 7.18
C LYS A 17 -3.43 7.29 6.00
N ALA A 18 -4.45 7.56 5.17
CA ALA A 18 -4.76 6.77 3.99
C ALA A 18 -3.60 6.75 2.99
N LEU A 19 -2.97 7.89 2.74
CA LEU A 19 -1.78 7.99 1.89
C LEU A 19 -0.58 7.22 2.44
N ARG A 20 -0.30 7.37 3.74
CA ARG A 20 0.77 6.64 4.44
C ARG A 20 0.52 5.14 4.39
N PHE A 21 -0.72 4.71 4.59
CA PHE A 21 -1.13 3.32 4.49
C PHE A 21 -0.88 2.77 3.08
N LEU A 22 -1.36 3.44 2.05
CA LEU A 22 -1.19 3.02 0.65
C LEU A 22 0.28 2.88 0.27
N LEU A 23 1.10 3.87 0.64
CA LEU A 23 2.53 3.88 0.35
C LEU A 23 3.31 2.81 1.12
N GLY A 24 2.89 2.47 2.34
CA GLY A 24 3.48 1.38 3.12
C GLY A 24 3.02 0.00 2.67
N LEU A 25 1.77 -0.14 2.21
CA LEU A 25 1.17 -1.40 1.80
C LEU A 25 1.66 -1.84 0.42
N ALA A 26 1.71 -0.91 -0.55
CA ALA A 26 2.07 -1.20 -1.94
C ALA A 26 3.21 -0.31 -2.46
N PRO A 27 4.42 -0.35 -1.84
CA PRO A 27 5.51 0.58 -2.16
C PRO A 27 6.07 0.49 -3.59
N MET A 28 5.78 -0.59 -4.34
CA MET A 28 6.22 -0.73 -5.73
C MET A 28 5.14 -0.31 -6.72
N GLY A 29 3.90 -0.15 -6.26
CA GLY A 29 2.81 0.33 -7.09
C GLY A 29 2.56 -0.52 -8.34
N LEU A 30 2.79 -1.85 -8.27
CA LEU A 30 2.78 -2.73 -9.45
C LEU A 30 1.48 -2.60 -10.27
N HIS A 31 0.37 -2.35 -9.58
CA HIS A 31 -0.97 -2.25 -10.16
C HIS A 31 -1.31 -0.87 -10.76
N PHE A 32 -0.59 0.20 -10.42
CA PHE A 32 -0.94 1.55 -10.91
C PHE A 32 -0.75 1.72 -12.41
N GLY A 33 0.16 0.96 -13.03
CA GLY A 33 0.47 1.10 -14.45
C GLY A 33 -0.64 0.63 -15.41
N TYR A 34 -1.66 -0.05 -14.91
CA TYR A 34 -2.81 -0.51 -15.70
C TYR A 34 -4.15 -0.07 -15.09
N LEU A 35 -4.15 0.93 -14.21
CA LEU A 35 -5.38 1.51 -13.72
C LEU A 35 -6.07 2.25 -14.87
N VAL A 36 -7.15 1.65 -15.40
CA VAL A 36 -7.85 2.15 -16.59
C VAL A 36 -8.59 3.44 -16.31
N ASP A 37 -9.21 3.54 -15.13
CA ASP A 37 -9.97 4.72 -14.70
C ASP A 37 -9.40 5.30 -13.40
N PRO A 38 -8.67 6.42 -13.46
CA PRO A 38 -8.17 7.13 -12.28
C PRO A 38 -9.28 7.66 -11.36
N ALA A 39 -10.48 7.95 -11.88
CA ALA A 39 -11.60 8.48 -11.09
C ALA A 39 -12.19 7.43 -10.12
N SER A 40 -11.94 6.14 -10.38
CA SER A 40 -12.33 5.05 -9.47
C SER A 40 -11.65 5.10 -8.09
N VAL A 41 -10.60 5.91 -7.93
CA VAL A 41 -9.92 6.15 -6.65
C VAL A 41 -10.48 7.41 -6.00
N ASN A 42 -11.32 7.24 -4.97
CA ASN A 42 -11.90 8.34 -4.22
C ASN A 42 -11.54 8.23 -2.74
N PHE A 43 -10.54 8.98 -2.30
CA PHE A 43 -10.10 9.00 -0.90
C PHE A 43 -11.05 9.75 0.03
N ALA A 44 -11.88 10.68 -0.48
CA ALA A 44 -12.87 11.36 0.34
C ALA A 44 -13.98 10.39 0.79
N GLU A 45 -14.36 9.47 -0.10
CA GLU A 45 -15.36 8.43 0.16
C GLU A 45 -14.75 7.11 0.65
N HIS A 46 -13.44 7.05 0.89
CA HIS A 46 -12.71 5.82 1.27
C HIS A 46 -12.88 4.67 0.26
N LYS A 47 -12.97 4.98 -1.03
CA LYS A 47 -13.11 4.01 -2.13
C LYS A 47 -11.82 3.86 -2.91
N VAL A 48 -11.37 2.62 -3.03
CA VAL A 48 -10.23 2.22 -3.86
C VAL A 48 -10.65 0.98 -4.65
N PRO A 49 -10.34 0.90 -5.95
CA PRO A 49 -10.71 -0.25 -6.76
C PRO A 49 -10.02 -1.52 -6.26
N SER A 50 -10.75 -2.63 -6.27
CA SER A 50 -10.21 -3.96 -6.01
C SER A 50 -10.85 -4.96 -6.96
N THR A 51 -10.17 -6.09 -7.16
CA THR A 51 -10.70 -7.20 -7.96
C THR A 51 -10.80 -8.44 -7.09
N ILE A 52 -11.78 -9.30 -7.38
CA ILE A 52 -11.95 -10.56 -6.63
C ILE A 52 -10.69 -11.42 -6.69
N MET A 53 -9.96 -11.39 -7.82
CA MET A 53 -8.69 -12.10 -7.98
C MET A 53 -7.64 -11.62 -6.97
N ALA A 54 -7.48 -10.30 -6.82
CA ALA A 54 -6.55 -9.73 -5.84
C ALA A 54 -6.96 -10.06 -4.40
N CYS A 55 -8.26 -10.03 -4.09
CA CYS A 55 -8.78 -10.40 -2.77
C CYS A 55 -8.47 -11.85 -2.41
N GLN A 56 -8.68 -12.80 -3.34
CA GLN A 56 -8.41 -14.22 -3.10
C GLN A 56 -6.91 -14.49 -2.89
N ILE A 57 -6.04 -13.85 -3.67
CA ILE A 57 -4.59 -13.92 -3.48
C ILE A 57 -4.19 -13.37 -2.11
N CYS A 58 -4.71 -12.19 -1.75
CA CYS A 58 -4.44 -11.56 -0.46
C CYS A 58 -4.87 -12.46 0.70
N ALA A 59 -6.08 -13.03 0.64
CA ALA A 59 -6.59 -13.95 1.64
C ALA A 59 -5.71 -15.19 1.78
N GLY A 60 -5.30 -15.81 0.67
CA GLY A 60 -4.42 -16.98 0.68
C GLY A 60 -3.04 -16.69 1.30
N VAL A 61 -2.43 -15.55 0.95
CA VAL A 61 -1.15 -15.11 1.54
C VAL A 61 -1.31 -14.85 3.03
N ALA A 62 -2.33 -14.09 3.45
CA ALA A 62 -2.58 -13.75 4.85
C ALA A 62 -2.83 -15.00 5.71
N ALA A 63 -3.67 -15.93 5.23
CA ALA A 63 -3.92 -17.19 5.91
C ALA A 63 -2.64 -18.04 6.06
N THR A 64 -1.80 -18.06 5.01
CA THR A 64 -0.52 -18.79 5.04
C THR A 64 0.46 -18.17 6.03
N GLU A 65 0.60 -16.84 6.06
CA GLU A 65 1.45 -16.16 7.04
C GLU A 65 0.94 -16.37 8.48
N ALA A 66 -0.37 -16.32 8.70
CA ALA A 66 -0.96 -16.65 10.01
C ALA A 66 -0.62 -18.08 10.44
N LEU A 67 -0.73 -19.05 9.52
CA LEU A 67 -0.37 -20.45 9.79
C LEU A 67 1.11 -20.60 10.16
N LYS A 68 2.02 -19.91 9.45
CA LYS A 68 3.46 -19.90 9.78
C LYS A 68 3.72 -19.40 11.19
N ILE A 69 3.05 -18.31 11.58
CA ILE A 69 3.16 -17.71 12.92
C ILE A 69 2.67 -18.69 13.98
N LEU A 70 1.46 -19.26 13.81
CA LEU A 70 0.85 -20.17 14.77
C LEU A 70 1.66 -21.46 14.96
N LEU A 71 2.17 -22.03 13.87
CA LEU A 71 2.96 -23.27 13.90
C LEU A 71 4.45 -23.03 14.18
N LYS A 72 4.89 -21.77 14.29
CA LYS A 72 6.32 -21.39 14.37
C LYS A 72 7.16 -22.04 13.27
N ARG A 73 6.62 -22.13 12.05
CA ARG A 73 7.22 -22.86 10.92
C ARG A 73 7.45 -21.95 9.72
N GLY A 74 8.68 -21.98 9.20
CA GLY A 74 9.08 -21.21 8.03
C GLY A 74 9.35 -19.73 8.35
N THR A 75 9.70 -18.97 7.32
CA THR A 75 10.07 -17.55 7.46
C THR A 75 8.85 -16.66 7.25
N VAL A 76 8.61 -15.76 8.21
CA VAL A 76 7.62 -14.68 8.14
C VAL A 76 8.38 -13.39 7.82
N LEU A 77 8.11 -12.81 6.65
CA LEU A 77 8.71 -11.55 6.23
C LEU A 77 7.88 -10.37 6.77
N ALA A 78 8.03 -10.09 8.05
CA ALA A 78 7.38 -8.95 8.71
C ALA A 78 8.00 -7.59 8.31
N ALA A 79 7.32 -6.49 8.64
CA ALA A 79 7.87 -5.14 8.48
C ALA A 79 9.28 -5.05 9.10
N PRO A 80 10.30 -4.53 8.38
CA PRO A 80 10.21 -3.64 7.22
C PRO A 80 10.16 -4.29 5.82
N TYR A 81 10.02 -5.61 5.72
CA TYR A 81 9.91 -6.27 4.42
C TYR A 81 8.50 -6.16 3.86
N SER A 82 8.38 -6.07 2.54
CA SER A 82 7.12 -6.07 1.80
C SER A 82 7.22 -7.00 0.60
N ILE A 83 6.18 -7.81 0.39
CA ILE A 83 6.03 -8.65 -0.79
C ILE A 83 4.81 -8.15 -1.54
N GLN A 84 4.97 -7.84 -2.82
CA GLN A 84 3.87 -7.51 -3.72
C GLN A 84 3.86 -8.51 -4.87
N PHE A 85 2.71 -9.15 -5.07
CA PHE A 85 2.48 -9.99 -6.21
C PHE A 85 1.37 -9.40 -7.07
N ASP A 86 1.69 -9.12 -8.33
CA ASP A 86 0.77 -8.67 -9.35
C ASP A 86 0.55 -9.80 -10.35
N ALA A 87 -0.57 -10.49 -10.20
CA ALA A 87 -0.92 -11.63 -11.03
C ALA A 87 -1.21 -11.24 -12.49
N TYR A 88 -1.72 -10.03 -12.73
CA TYR A 88 -2.07 -9.56 -14.07
C TYR A 88 -0.82 -9.43 -14.95
N ARG A 89 0.26 -8.87 -14.39
CA ARG A 89 1.56 -8.73 -15.10
C ARG A 89 2.54 -9.86 -14.78
N ASN A 90 2.14 -10.82 -13.97
CA ASN A 90 2.98 -11.88 -13.42
C ASN A 90 4.29 -11.36 -12.81
N LYS A 91 4.20 -10.35 -11.93
CA LYS A 91 5.36 -9.71 -11.29
C LYS A 91 5.34 -9.95 -9.79
N LEU A 92 6.46 -10.44 -9.27
CA LEU A 92 6.74 -10.55 -7.84
C LEU A 92 7.83 -9.54 -7.46
N ALA A 93 7.54 -8.66 -6.51
CA ALA A 93 8.51 -7.74 -5.94
C ALA A 93 8.68 -8.02 -4.45
N ARG A 94 9.93 -8.11 -4.01
CA ARG A 94 10.31 -8.18 -2.60
C ARG A 94 11.12 -6.94 -2.28
N VAL A 95 10.69 -6.16 -1.29
CA VAL A 95 11.30 -4.88 -0.96
C VAL A 95 11.63 -4.85 0.51
N TRP A 96 12.81 -4.31 0.81
CA TRP A 96 13.22 -3.97 2.15
C TRP A 96 13.10 -2.46 2.35
N ARG A 97 12.34 -2.03 3.36
CA ARG A 97 12.01 -0.61 3.61
C ARG A 97 12.50 -0.17 5.00
N PRO A 98 13.82 -0.01 5.19
CA PRO A 98 14.36 0.39 6.49
C PRO A 98 13.79 1.74 6.92
N GLY A 99 13.35 1.84 8.17
CA GLY A 99 12.71 3.04 8.73
C GLY A 99 11.25 3.26 8.31
N GLY A 100 10.63 2.32 7.58
CA GLY A 100 9.22 2.42 7.18
C GLY A 100 8.93 3.71 6.39
N ASN A 101 7.83 4.36 6.73
CA ASN A 101 7.40 5.62 6.12
C ASN A 101 8.19 6.85 6.56
N ARG A 102 9.06 6.73 7.57
CA ARG A 102 10.00 7.78 7.96
C ARG A 102 11.26 7.82 7.09
N ASN A 103 11.42 6.84 6.20
CA ASN A 103 12.53 6.83 5.24
C ASN A 103 12.47 8.06 4.32
N PRO A 104 13.59 8.78 4.08
CA PRO A 104 13.61 9.94 3.19
C PRO A 104 12.99 9.70 1.80
N LEU A 105 13.20 8.52 1.22
CA LEU A 105 12.60 8.16 -0.07
C LEU A 105 11.07 8.07 0.01
N GLN A 106 10.53 7.59 1.13
CA GLN A 106 9.09 7.57 1.32
C GLN A 106 8.52 8.96 1.56
N LEU A 107 9.24 9.82 2.30
CA LEU A 107 8.80 11.20 2.50
C LEU A 107 8.67 11.92 1.15
N ILE A 108 9.60 11.71 0.23
CA ILE A 108 9.50 12.24 -1.14
C ILE A 108 8.28 11.64 -1.88
N ALA A 109 8.09 10.32 -1.81
CA ALA A 109 6.94 9.64 -2.42
C ALA A 109 5.59 10.17 -1.89
N LEU A 110 5.52 10.43 -0.57
CA LEU A 110 4.35 11.01 0.09
C LEU A 110 4.07 12.43 -0.41
N GLN A 111 5.09 13.26 -0.58
CA GLN A 111 4.92 14.60 -1.15
C GLN A 111 4.42 14.57 -2.60
N ILE A 112 4.93 13.64 -3.42
CA ILE A 112 4.45 13.44 -4.79
C ILE A 112 2.99 12.96 -4.79
N ALA A 113 2.63 12.01 -3.93
CA ALA A 113 1.27 11.50 -3.81
C ALA A 113 0.27 12.60 -3.40
N LYS A 114 0.63 13.43 -2.41
CA LYS A 114 -0.16 14.60 -2.00
C LYS A 114 -0.40 15.57 -3.15
N ARG A 115 0.64 15.89 -3.93
CA ARG A 115 0.53 16.79 -5.09
C ARG A 115 -0.37 16.21 -6.19
N ARG A 116 -0.33 14.89 -6.42
CA ARG A 116 -1.21 14.24 -7.41
C ARG A 116 -2.67 14.26 -6.98
N LEU A 117 -2.94 14.02 -5.69
CA LEU A 117 -4.30 14.10 -5.15
C LEU A 117 -4.89 15.51 -5.22
N ALA A 118 -4.09 16.53 -4.90
CA ALA A 118 -4.53 17.92 -5.01
C ALA A 118 -4.93 18.28 -6.45
N LYS A 119 -4.26 17.72 -7.47
CA LYS A 119 -4.62 17.94 -8.88
C LYS A 119 -5.89 17.19 -9.30
N LEU A 120 -6.10 15.98 -8.79
CA LEU A 120 -7.31 15.19 -9.09
C LEU A 120 -8.57 15.85 -8.49
N GLY A 121 -8.48 16.39 -7.26
CA GLY A 121 -9.59 17.12 -6.64
C GLY A 121 -9.91 18.49 -7.24
N GLN A 122 -9.02 19.03 -8.11
CA GLN A 122 -9.27 20.28 -8.84
C GLN A 122 -9.97 20.06 -10.19
N GLY A 123 -10.06 18.81 -10.67
CA GLY A 123 -10.72 18.45 -11.92
C GLY A 123 -12.24 18.29 -11.84
N GLU A 124 -12.83 18.31 -10.63
CA GLU A 124 -14.28 18.14 -10.41
C GLU A 124 -15.06 19.47 -10.33
N GLN A 125 -14.44 20.62 -10.65
CA GLN A 125 -15.09 21.94 -10.67
C GLN A 125 -15.15 22.58 -12.07
N GLY A 126 -15.09 21.78 -13.14
CA GLY A 126 -15.19 22.24 -14.54
C GLY A 126 -16.44 21.73 -15.24
#